data_AF-A0A1G3FHH6-F1
#
_entry.id   AF-A0A1G3FHH6-F1
#
_cell.length_a   1.000
_cell.length_b   1.000
_cell.length_c   1.000
_cell.angle_alpha   90.00
_cell.angle_beta   90.00
_cell.angle_gamma   90.00
#
_symmetry.space_group_name_H-M   'P 1'
#
loop_
_entity.id
_entity.type
_entity.pdbx_description
1 polymer ?
#
loop_
_entity_poly.entity_id
_entity_poly.type
_entity_poly.pdbx_seq_one_letter_code
_entity_poly.pdbx_strand_id
1 'polypeptide(L)'
;MMLAVMTRATRGHTGRPLTATRLTVASYLSLFAAALARPLADLTGWPHVMEASGALWILAFGLFILEYGPMLILVRRKPRGDSA
;
A
#
# COMPACT_ATOMS: atom_id res chain seq x y z
N MET A 1 -7.83 0.79 -5.06
CA MET A 1 -8.46 1.97 -4.42
C MET A 1 -8.37 1.95 -2.90
N MET A 2 -8.73 0.86 -2.22
CA MET A 2 -8.63 0.76 -0.75
C MET A 2 -7.22 1.04 -0.20
N LEU A 3 -6.16 0.67 -0.92
CA LEU A 3 -4.77 0.95 -0.52
C LEU A 3 -4.54 2.45 -0.24
N ALA A 4 -5.05 3.34 -1.09
CA ALA A 4 -4.92 4.79 -0.90
C ALA A 4 -5.68 5.29 0.34
N VAL A 5 -6.85 4.71 0.61
CA VAL A 5 -7.64 5.03 1.82
C VAL A 5 -6.91 4.53 3.07
N MET A 6 -6.43 3.28 3.07
CA MET A 6 -5.73 2.67 4.21
C MET A 6 -4.46 3.45 4.55
N THR A 7 -3.62 3.74 3.55
CA THR A 7 -2.39 4.53 3.74
C THR A 7 -2.64 5.92 4.33
N ARG A 8 -3.66 6.64 3.82
CA ARG A 8 -4.07 7.95 4.35
C ARG A 8 -4.61 7.85 5.77
N ALA A 9 -5.50 6.90 6.03
CA ALA A 9 -6.10 6.67 7.35
C ALA A 9 -5.03 6.30 8.38
N THR A 10 -4.11 5.40 8.06
CA THR A 10 -3.00 5.03 8.94
C THR A 10 -2.16 6.25 9.34
N ARG A 11 -1.77 7.10 8.38
CA ARG A 11 -0.99 8.32 8.71
C ARG A 11 -1.80 9.32 9.50
N GLY A 12 -3.06 9.56 9.12
CA GLY A 12 -3.96 10.48 9.81
C GLY A 12 -4.20 10.08 11.27
N HIS A 13 -4.47 8.79 11.54
CA HIS A 13 -4.74 8.32 12.89
C HIS A 13 -3.48 8.17 13.76
N THR A 14 -2.30 7.95 13.15
CA THR A 14 -1.00 7.90 13.84
C THR A 14 -0.32 9.27 13.99
N GLY A 15 -0.95 10.37 13.53
CA GLY A 15 -0.41 11.72 13.66
C GLY A 15 0.83 12.00 12.80
N ARG A 16 1.02 11.23 11.72
CA ARG A 16 2.15 11.39 10.79
C ARG A 16 1.79 12.36 9.65
N PRO A 17 2.78 13.02 9.04
CA PRO A 17 2.55 13.86 7.86
C PRO A 17 1.83 13.09 6.75
N LEU A 18 0.79 13.68 6.14
CA LEU A 18 0.01 13.05 5.07
C LEU A 18 0.73 13.12 3.71
N THR A 19 2.03 12.84 3.70
CA THR A 19 2.88 12.83 2.52
C THR A 19 3.16 11.38 2.09
N ALA A 20 3.01 11.11 0.80
CA ALA A 20 3.40 9.83 0.22
C ALA A 20 4.93 9.72 0.16
N THR A 21 5.49 8.64 0.69
CA THR A 21 6.91 8.35 0.52
C THR A 21 7.14 7.65 -0.82
N ARG A 22 8.40 7.44 -1.19
CA ARG A 22 8.76 6.67 -2.38
C ARG A 22 8.21 5.23 -2.33
N LEU A 23 8.15 4.61 -1.15
CA LEU A 23 7.57 3.27 -0.96
C LEU A 23 6.07 3.27 -1.19
N THR A 24 5.38 4.29 -0.67
CA THR A 24 3.95 4.48 -0.91
C THR A 24 3.65 4.62 -2.41
N VAL A 25 4.41 5.46 -3.11
CA VAL A 25 4.26 5.65 -4.55
C VAL A 25 4.54 4.35 -5.31
N ALA A 26 5.62 3.64 -4.97
CA ALA A 26 5.94 2.35 -5.58
C ALA A 26 4.80 1.33 -5.38
N SER A 27 4.21 1.25 -4.18
CA SER A 27 3.07 0.35 -3.93
C SER A 27 1.86 0.68 -4.82
N TYR A 28 1.60 1.97 -5.07
CA TYR A 28 0.50 2.41 -5.93
C TYR A 28 0.76 2.04 -7.38
N LEU A 29 1.96 2.32 -7.89
CA LEU A 29 2.36 1.99 -9.25
C LEU A 29 2.29 0.48 -9.50
N SER A 30 2.79 -0.34 -8.56
CA SER A 30 2.70 -1.80 -8.64
C SER A 30 1.24 -2.27 -8.69
N LEU A 31 0.35 -1.69 -7.87
CA LEU A 31 -1.06 -2.06 -7.87
C LEU A 31 -1.77 -1.65 -9.17
N PHE A 32 -1.46 -0.47 -9.70
CA PHE A 32 -1.98 -0.02 -11.00
C PHE A 32 -1.49 -0.92 -12.15
N ALA A 33 -0.20 -1.26 -12.16
CA ALA A 33 0.36 -2.18 -13.14
C ALA A 33 -0.30 -3.56 -13.04
N ALA A 34 -0.53 -4.10 -11.83
CA ALA A 34 -1.27 -5.34 -11.64
C ALA A 34 -2.69 -5.27 -12.20
N ALA A 35 -3.39 -4.17 -11.97
CA ALA A 35 -4.76 -3.95 -12.43
C ALA A 35 -4.85 -3.87 -13.96
N LEU A 36 -3.85 -3.29 -14.64
CA LEU A 36 -3.76 -3.25 -16.10
C LEU A 36 -3.31 -4.60 -16.69
N ALA A 37 -2.39 -5.29 -16.04
CA ALA A 37 -1.90 -6.60 -16.49
C ALA A 37 -3.01 -7.67 -16.49
N ARG A 38 -4.01 -7.55 -15.62
CA ARG A 38 -5.13 -8.50 -15.53
C ARG A 38 -5.95 -8.62 -16.82
N PRO A 39 -6.60 -7.56 -17.33
CA PRO A 39 -7.32 -7.62 -18.61
C PRO A 39 -6.37 -7.88 -19.79
N LEU A 40 -5.10 -7.45 -19.73
CA LEU A 40 -4.11 -7.79 -20.76
C LEU A 40 -3.82 -9.30 -20.80
N ALA A 41 -3.80 -9.99 -19.66
CA ALA A 41 -3.64 -11.44 -19.61
C ALA A 41 -4.80 -12.14 -20.33
N ASP A 42 -6.04 -11.67 -20.09
CA ASP A 42 -7.23 -12.24 -20.72
C ASP A 42 -7.25 -11.99 -22.23
N LEU A 43 -6.81 -10.80 -22.69
CA LEU A 43 -6.75 -10.45 -24.11
C LEU A 43 -5.64 -11.19 -24.87
N THR A 44 -4.50 -11.45 -24.22
CA THR A 44 -3.36 -12.14 -24.86
C THR A 44 -3.44 -13.65 -24.74
N GLY A 45 -4.16 -14.18 -23.74
CA GLY A 45 -4.18 -15.60 -23.38
C GLY A 45 -2.86 -16.11 -22.82
N TRP A 46 -1.92 -15.22 -22.47
CA TRP A 46 -0.58 -15.60 -22.02
C TRP A 46 -0.57 -15.85 -20.50
N PRO A 47 -0.28 -17.07 -20.03
CA PRO A 47 -0.36 -17.42 -18.60
C PRO A 47 0.62 -16.59 -17.76
N HIS A 48 1.80 -16.26 -18.29
CA HIS A 48 2.81 -15.46 -17.59
C HIS A 48 2.36 -14.03 -17.27
N VAL A 49 1.42 -13.46 -18.04
CA VAL A 49 0.90 -12.12 -17.76
C VAL A 49 -0.01 -12.13 -16.53
N MET A 50 -0.76 -13.23 -16.33
CA MET A 50 -1.56 -13.41 -15.13
C MET A 50 -0.68 -13.62 -13.89
N GLU A 51 0.40 -14.42 -14.01
CA GLU A 51 1.40 -14.61 -12.96
C GLU A 51 2.06 -13.28 -12.57
N ALA A 52 2.46 -12.47 -13.57
CA ALA A 52 3.03 -11.15 -13.35
C ALA A 52 2.04 -10.19 -12.67
N SER A 53 0.74 -10.22 -13.05
CA SER A 53 -0.31 -9.44 -12.35
C SER A 53 -0.41 -9.84 -10.87
N GLY A 54 -0.35 -11.14 -10.56
CA GLY A 54 -0.31 -11.64 -9.20
C GLY A 54 0.92 -11.17 -8.43
N ALA A 55 2.10 -11.28 -9.02
CA ALA A 55 3.35 -10.85 -8.40
C ALA A 55 3.38 -9.34 -8.11
N LEU A 56 2.90 -8.51 -9.04
CA LEU A 56 2.77 -7.05 -8.86
C LEU A 56 1.79 -6.71 -7.73
N TRP A 57 0.70 -7.48 -7.61
CA TRP A 57 -0.25 -7.32 -6.50
C TRP A 57 0.40 -7.66 -5.16
N ILE A 58 1.10 -8.79 -5.06
CA ILE A 58 1.82 -9.18 -3.84
C ILE A 58 2.85 -8.13 -3.47
N LEU A 59 3.62 -7.62 -4.44
CA LEU A 59 4.59 -6.56 -4.23
C LEU A 59 3.93 -5.28 -3.69
N ALA A 60 2.81 -4.86 -4.26
CA ALA A 60 2.09 -3.67 -3.80
C ALA A 60 1.69 -3.77 -2.32
N PHE A 61 1.07 -4.89 -1.92
CA PHE A 61 0.66 -5.11 -0.54
C PHE A 61 1.85 -5.39 0.40
N GLY A 62 2.89 -6.04 -0.08
CA GLY A 62 4.13 -6.24 0.66
C GLY A 62 4.80 -4.91 1.02
N LEU A 63 4.95 -4.01 0.04
CA LEU A 63 5.47 -2.66 0.28
C LEU A 63 4.61 -1.86 1.27
N PHE A 64 3.29 -2.00 1.18
CA PHE A 64 2.37 -1.41 2.15
C PHE A 64 2.59 -1.98 3.57
N ILE A 65 2.69 -3.30 3.72
CA ILE A 65 2.91 -3.91 5.05
C ILE A 65 4.27 -3.46 5.63
N LEU A 66 5.31 -3.43 4.80
CA LEU A 66 6.64 -3.02 5.22
C LEU A 66 6.68 -1.57 5.73
N GLU A 67 5.99 -0.65 5.06
CA GLU A 67 5.98 0.76 5.46
C GLU A 67 5.00 1.03 6.62
N TYR A 68 3.77 0.50 6.56
CA TYR A 68 2.68 0.88 7.46
C TYR A 68 2.49 -0.07 8.63
N GLY A 69 2.92 -1.33 8.52
CA GLY A 69 2.86 -2.32 9.60
C GLY A 69 3.59 -1.86 10.87
N PRO A 70 4.85 -1.43 10.79
CA PRO A 70 5.60 -0.88 11.93
C PRO A 70 4.90 0.33 12.57
N MET A 71 4.24 1.17 11.77
CA MET A 71 3.53 2.35 12.27
C MET A 71 2.36 2.00 13.18
N LEU A 72 1.71 0.86 12.93
CA LEU A 72 0.53 0.39 13.66
C LEU A 72 0.90 -0.55 14.82
N ILE A 73 1.96 -1.34 14.68
CA ILE A 73 2.35 -2.36 15.65
C ILE A 73 3.33 -1.80 16.69
N LEU A 74 4.33 -1.03 16.26
CA LEU A 74 5.45 -0.64 17.12
C LEU A 74 5.24 0.73 17.79
N VAL A 75 4.51 1.64 17.15
CA VAL A 75 4.36 3.01 17.63
C VAL A 75 3.10 3.15 18.48
N ARG A 76 3.28 3.03 19.80
CA ARG A 76 2.22 3.34 20.77
C ARG A 76 2.00 4.85 20.81
N ARG A 77 0.75 5.31 20.66
CA ARG A 77 0.39 6.71 20.90
C ARG A 77 0.90 7.12 22.28
N LYS A 78 1.73 8.15 22.37
CA LYS A 78 2.01 8.79 23.66
C LYS A 78 0.67 9.34 24.17
N PRO A 79 0.26 9.05 25.41
CA PRO A 79 -0.96 9.63 25.97
C PRO A 79 -0.88 11.15 25.78
N ARG A 80 -1.98 11.79 25.34
CA ARG A 80 -2.06 13.25 25.42
C ARG A 80 -1.85 13.58 26.88
N GLY A 81 -0.77 14.27 27.21
CA GLY A 81 -0.62 14.85 28.52
C GLY A 81 -1.76 15.84 28.68
N ASP A 82 -2.72 15.50 29.54
CA ASP A 82 -3.70 16.46 30.03
C ASP A 82 -2.90 17.63 30.59
N SER A 83 -3.01 18.77 29.90
CA SER A 83 -2.53 20.03 30.44
C SER A 83 -3.55 20.43 31.50
N ALA A 84 -3.07 20.52 32.73
CA ALA A 84 -3.77 20.97 33.92
C ALA A 84 -4.52 22.29 33.72
#